data_AF-A0A7R9WC21-F1
#
_entry.id   AF-A0A7R9WC21-F1
#
_cell.length_a   1.000
_cell.length_b   1.000
_cell.length_c   1.000
_cell.angle_alpha   90.00
_cell.angle_beta   90.00
_cell.angle_gamma   90.00
#
_symmetry.space_group_name_H-M   'P 1'
#
loop_
_entity.id
_entity.type
_entity.pdbx_description
1 polymer ?
#
loop_
_entity_poly.entity_id
_entity_poly.type
_entity_poly.pdbx_seq_one_letter_code
_entity_poly.pdbx_strand_id
1 'polypeptide(L)'
;DGGVGGYGGVPQSAEACQPSIYTLRSRLQFKEDSIVRHIEPTHAGQLELKRLSKFDIRMVPVPNPAVHVYEAVPHETDPETVLFDGKRSVGRKRFFVRAIGRQIERIQSIGNVLDQFPGPERMFVE
;
A
#
# COMPACT_ATOMS: atom_id res chain seq x y z
N ASP A 1 0.78 5.46 -56.52
CA ASP A 1 0.37 6.45 -55.50
C ASP A 1 -0.40 5.80 -54.37
N GLY A 2 0.03 6.12 -53.13
CA GLY A 2 -0.65 5.86 -51.86
C GLY A 2 -0.51 4.42 -51.32
N GLY A 3 0.08 4.14 -50.16
CA GLY A 3 0.50 4.98 -49.06
C GLY A 3 0.22 4.25 -47.75
N VAL A 4 1.30 3.91 -47.02
CA VAL A 4 1.50 3.99 -45.55
C VAL A 4 0.30 3.55 -44.68
N GLY A 5 0.34 2.45 -43.92
CA GLY A 5 1.25 2.20 -42.80
C GLY A 5 0.48 1.43 -41.74
N GLY A 6 0.73 0.12 -41.65
CA GLY A 6 0.21 -0.72 -40.57
C GLY A 6 1.01 -0.45 -39.30
N TYR A 7 0.47 0.35 -38.39
CA TYR A 7 1.00 0.43 -37.03
C TYR A 7 0.77 -0.92 -36.37
N GLY A 8 1.85 -1.68 -36.23
CA GLY A 8 1.89 -2.93 -35.48
C GLY A 8 1.32 -2.69 -34.09
N GLY A 9 0.41 -3.58 -33.69
CA GLY A 9 -0.12 -3.60 -32.34
C GLY A 9 1.03 -3.74 -31.36
N VAL A 10 1.26 -2.71 -30.56
CA VAL A 10 2.05 -2.83 -29.35
C VAL A 10 1.32 -3.88 -28.49
N PRO A 11 1.94 -4.99 -28.09
CA PRO A 11 1.35 -5.83 -27.08
C PRO A 11 1.30 -4.98 -25.82
N GLN A 12 0.11 -4.49 -25.49
CA GLN A 12 -0.17 -3.85 -24.22
C GLN A 12 -0.09 -4.95 -23.17
N SER A 13 1.13 -5.29 -22.74
CA SER A 13 1.35 -5.86 -21.43
C SER A 13 0.76 -4.84 -20.47
N ALA A 14 -0.48 -5.09 -20.09
CA ALA A 14 -1.23 -4.25 -19.18
C ALA A 14 -0.57 -4.35 -17.80
N GLU A 15 0.56 -3.65 -17.64
CA GLU A 15 0.86 -3.08 -16.35
C GLU A 15 -0.36 -2.22 -16.03
N ALA A 16 -1.19 -2.71 -15.10
CA ALA A 16 -2.31 -1.95 -14.60
C ALA A 16 -1.75 -0.57 -14.22
N CYS A 17 -2.12 0.46 -14.99
CA CYS A 17 -1.55 1.78 -14.90
C CYS A 17 -1.88 2.34 -13.51
N GLN A 18 -0.97 2.17 -12.55
CA GLN A 18 -1.12 2.78 -11.24
C GLN A 18 -1.21 4.29 -11.44
N PRO A 19 -2.17 4.97 -10.79
CA PRO A 19 -2.35 6.39 -10.98
C PRO A 19 -1.07 7.14 -10.55
N SER A 20 -0.56 8.02 -11.41
CA SER A 20 0.64 8.83 -11.17
C SER A 20 0.36 9.99 -10.20
N ILE A 21 0.06 9.68 -8.94
CA ILE A 21 -0.21 10.65 -7.87
C ILE A 21 1.05 10.85 -7.01
N TYR A 22 1.45 12.10 -6.87
CA TYR A 22 2.61 12.51 -6.08
C TYR A 22 2.20 13.57 -5.07
N THR A 23 2.36 13.28 -3.78
CA THR A 23 2.01 14.22 -2.69
C THR A 23 3.26 14.99 -2.25
N LEU A 24 3.24 16.32 -2.39
CA LEU A 24 4.34 17.20 -1.94
C LEU A 24 3.87 17.96 -0.69
N ARG A 25 4.36 17.60 0.50
CA ARG A 25 3.92 18.24 1.75
C ARG A 25 4.85 19.39 2.13
N SER A 26 4.27 20.49 2.62
CA SER A 26 5.03 21.65 3.13
C SER A 26 6.06 21.25 4.20
N ARG A 27 5.72 20.35 5.13
CA ARG A 27 6.62 19.82 6.17
C ARG A 27 7.88 19.11 5.62
N LEU A 28 7.84 18.67 4.36
CA LEU A 28 8.94 18.00 3.67
C LEU A 28 9.70 18.97 2.74
N GLN A 29 9.55 20.28 2.93
CA GLN A 29 10.12 21.30 2.03
C GLN A 29 9.68 21.10 0.58
N PHE A 30 8.42 20.69 0.38
CA PHE A 30 7.86 20.32 -0.92
C PHE A 30 8.61 19.19 -1.64
N LYS A 31 9.44 18.41 -0.94
CA LYS A 31 9.91 17.12 -1.44
C LYS A 31 8.75 16.13 -1.43
N GLU A 32 8.80 15.18 -2.35
CA GLU A 32 7.79 14.14 -2.49
C GLU A 32 7.68 13.29 -1.21
N ASP A 33 6.45 13.03 -0.77
CA ASP A 33 6.13 12.11 0.31
C ASP A 33 5.96 10.69 -0.24
N SER A 34 7.07 9.98 -0.44
CA SER A 34 7.10 8.68 -1.13
C SER A 34 6.33 7.55 -0.42
N ILE A 35 6.05 7.69 0.88
CA ILE A 35 5.25 6.71 1.64
C ILE A 35 3.77 6.72 1.28
N VAL A 36 3.30 7.69 0.48
CA VAL A 36 1.92 7.76 -0.01
C VAL A 36 1.87 7.92 -1.53
N ARG A 37 2.91 7.47 -2.23
CA ARG A 37 2.99 7.52 -3.69
C ARG A 37 1.88 6.67 -4.32
N HIS A 38 1.26 7.18 -5.39
CA HIS A 38 0.13 6.53 -6.07
C HIS A 38 -1.14 6.37 -5.20
N ILE A 39 -1.26 7.17 -4.13
CA ILE A 39 -2.41 7.17 -3.23
C ILE A 39 -3.00 8.58 -3.18
N GLU A 40 -4.33 8.68 -3.38
CA GLU A 40 -5.07 9.93 -3.19
C GLU A 40 -4.89 10.46 -1.75
N PRO A 41 -4.63 11.77 -1.53
CA PRO A 41 -4.38 12.31 -0.19
C PRO A 41 -5.46 11.98 0.85
N THR A 42 -6.73 12.02 0.44
CA THR A 42 -7.86 11.65 1.30
C THR A 42 -7.82 10.18 1.70
N HIS A 43 -7.46 9.30 0.77
CA HIS A 43 -7.34 7.86 1.00
C HIS A 43 -6.13 7.53 1.89
N ALA A 44 -5.01 8.22 1.68
CA ALA A 44 -3.81 8.09 2.52
C ALA A 44 -4.08 8.42 3.99
N GLY A 45 -4.99 9.35 4.27
CA GLY A 45 -5.44 9.66 5.62
C GLY A 45 -6.10 8.48 6.34
N GLN A 46 -6.93 7.72 5.61
CA GLN A 46 -7.63 6.53 6.12
C GLN A 46 -6.70 5.36 6.43
N LEU A 47 -5.50 5.34 5.82
CA LEU A 47 -4.50 4.34 6.15
C LEU A 47 -3.87 4.55 7.52
N GLU A 48 -4.09 5.68 8.22
CA GLU A 48 -3.60 5.96 9.58
C GLU A 48 -2.07 5.81 9.77
N LEU A 49 -1.24 6.12 8.77
CA LEU A 49 0.22 5.90 8.81
C LEU A 49 0.92 6.58 10.00
N LYS A 50 0.32 7.62 10.59
CA LYS A 50 0.79 8.27 11.82
C LYS A 50 0.95 7.30 13.00
N ARG A 51 0.19 6.20 13.04
CA ARG A 51 0.29 5.15 14.07
C ARG A 51 1.58 4.34 14.01
N LEU A 52 2.33 4.45 12.90
CA LEU A 52 3.63 3.80 12.70
C LEU A 52 4.81 4.72 13.06
N SER A 53 4.58 5.80 13.81
CA SER A 53 5.60 6.82 14.14
C SER A 53 6.82 6.35 14.92
N LYS A 54 6.78 5.13 15.48
CA LYS A 54 7.92 4.47 16.14
C LYS A 54 8.85 3.73 15.16
N PHE A 55 8.47 3.69 13.89
CA PHE A 55 9.19 2.98 12.85
C PHE A 55 9.60 3.93 11.74
N ASP A 56 10.79 3.70 11.21
CA ASP A 56 11.18 4.18 9.89
C ASP A 56 10.48 3.32 8.86
N ILE A 57 9.46 3.88 8.20
CA ILE A 57 8.64 3.15 7.21
C ILE A 57 9.00 3.50 5.77
N ARG A 58 8.91 2.50 4.89
CA ARG A 58 9.05 2.64 3.43
C ARG A 58 7.93 1.87 2.74
N MET A 59 7.30 2.47 1.75
CA MET A 59 6.29 1.81 0.93
C MET A 59 6.97 0.77 0.01
N VAL A 60 6.44 -0.44 -0.01
CA VAL A 60 6.86 -1.53 -0.89
C VAL A 60 5.87 -1.62 -2.05
N PRO A 61 6.32 -1.45 -3.31
CA PRO A 61 5.45 -1.63 -4.46
C PRO A 61 4.92 -3.06 -4.55
N VAL A 62 3.60 -3.20 -4.74
CA VAL A 62 2.92 -4.48 -4.94
C VAL A 62 1.97 -4.37 -6.14
N PRO A 63 1.70 -5.48 -6.86
CA PRO A 63 0.84 -5.46 -8.05
C PRO A 63 -0.59 -5.00 -7.75
N ASN A 64 -1.16 -5.46 -6.63
CA ASN A 64 -2.51 -5.09 -6.20
C ASN A 64 -2.52 -3.71 -5.53
N PRO A 65 -3.07 -2.65 -6.17
CA PRO A 65 -3.05 -1.29 -5.63
C PRO A 65 -4.03 -1.07 -4.47
N ALA A 66 -4.93 -2.02 -4.18
CA ALA A 66 -5.82 -1.97 -3.03
C ALA A 66 -5.09 -2.30 -1.71
N VAL A 67 -3.91 -2.93 -1.82
CA VAL A 67 -3.08 -3.33 -0.68
C VAL A 67 -1.84 -2.44 -0.62
N HIS A 68 -1.59 -1.85 0.54
CA HIS A 68 -0.42 -1.01 0.80
C HIS A 68 0.49 -1.72 1.80
N VAL A 69 1.69 -2.05 1.36
CA VAL A 69 2.69 -2.74 2.18
C VAL A 69 3.77 -1.75 2.59
N TYR A 70 4.08 -1.73 3.89
CA TYR A 70 5.11 -0.88 4.47
C TYR A 70 6.16 -1.74 5.16
N GLU A 71 7.38 -1.68 4.66
CA GLU A 71 8.55 -2.13 5.40
C GLU A 71 8.77 -1.17 6.58
N ALA A 72 8.97 -1.70 7.78
CA ALA A 72 9.12 -0.91 8.99
C ALA A 72 10.28 -1.39 9.84
N VAL A 73 11.22 -0.49 10.10
CA VAL A 73 12.37 -0.72 10.99
C VAL A 73 12.13 0.05 12.28
N PRO A 74 12.17 -0.58 13.46
CA PRO A 74 12.01 0.13 14.72
C PRO A 74 13.12 1.18 14.89
N HIS A 75 12.77 2.33 15.48
CA HIS A 75 13.79 3.31 15.85
C HIS A 75 14.77 2.71 16.87
N GLU A 76 16.03 3.08 16.75
CA GLU A 76 17.11 2.65 17.65
C GLU A 76 16.89 3.03 19.13
N THR A 77 15.99 3.96 19.41
CA THR A 77 15.64 4.45 20.74
C THR A 77 14.42 3.77 21.36
N ASP A 78 13.74 2.88 20.63
CA ASP A 78 12.53 2.23 21.14
C ASP A 78 12.91 1.14 22.16
N PRO A 79 12.38 1.15 23.40
CA PRO A 79 12.74 0.19 24.46
C PRO A 79 12.68 -1.30 24.08
N GLU A 80 11.85 -1.71 23.11
CA GLU A 80 11.86 -3.09 22.57
C GLU A 80 13.18 -3.47 21.85
N THR A 81 13.91 -2.48 21.33
CA THR A 81 15.25 -2.66 20.74
C THR A 81 16.36 -2.66 21.78
N VAL A 82 16.01 -2.39 23.05
CA VAL A 82 16.93 -2.24 24.16
C VAL A 82 16.78 -3.42 25.13
N LEU A 83 17.50 -4.50 24.81
CA LEU A 83 18.10 -5.49 25.71
C LEU A 83 17.19 -6.54 26.39
N PHE A 84 17.48 -7.81 26.10
CA PHE A 84 17.19 -8.94 27.00
C PHE A 84 18.47 -9.59 27.60
N ASP A 85 19.68 -9.22 27.17
CA ASP A 85 20.92 -9.89 27.62
C ASP A 85 22.23 -9.11 27.31
N GLY A 86 22.25 -7.78 27.46
CA GLY A 86 23.46 -6.96 27.20
C GLY A 86 23.92 -6.88 25.74
N LYS A 87 23.27 -7.61 24.82
CA LYS A 87 23.41 -7.49 23.36
C LYS A 87 22.24 -6.67 22.81
N ARG A 88 22.53 -5.67 21.98
CA ARG A 88 21.52 -4.87 21.25
C ARG A 88 20.61 -5.84 20.50
N SER A 89 19.34 -5.97 20.92
CA SER A 89 18.36 -6.70 20.14
C SER A 89 18.12 -5.85 18.90
N VAL A 90 18.68 -6.27 17.76
CA VAL A 90 18.34 -5.67 16.48
C VAL A 90 16.83 -5.75 16.38
N GLY A 91 16.15 -4.62 16.53
CA GLY A 91 14.70 -4.54 16.45
C GLY A 91 14.26 -5.25 15.17
N ARG A 92 13.49 -6.34 15.31
CA ARG A 92 13.13 -7.13 14.14
C ARG A 92 12.33 -6.25 13.18
N LYS A 93 12.76 -6.22 11.93
CA LYS A 93 12.02 -5.61 10.82
C LYS A 93 10.61 -6.19 10.76
N ARG A 94 9.62 -5.33 10.52
CA ARG A 94 8.20 -5.71 10.38
C ARG A 94 7.69 -5.28 9.01
N PHE A 95 6.64 -5.93 8.54
CA PHE A 95 5.86 -5.48 7.38
C PHE A 95 4.44 -5.17 7.85
N PHE A 96 4.02 -3.90 7.72
CA PHE A 96 2.66 -3.49 7.97
C PHE A 96 1.89 -3.50 6.66
N VAL A 97 0.87 -4.34 6.58
CA VAL A 97 -0.05 -4.41 5.44
C VAL A 97 -1.32 -3.65 5.80
N ARG A 98 -1.76 -2.72 4.94
CA ARG A 98 -2.96 -1.90 5.15
C ARG A 98 -3.80 -1.89 3.88
N ALA A 99 -5.10 -1.97 4.04
CA ALA A 99 -6.07 -1.88 2.95
C ALA A 99 -7.36 -1.27 3.48
N ILE A 100 -8.14 -0.61 2.61
CA ILE A 100 -9.38 0.08 2.99
C ILE A 100 -10.55 -0.62 2.30
N GLY A 101 -11.37 -1.32 3.09
CA GLY A 101 -12.56 -2.00 2.60
C GLY A 101 -13.64 -0.97 2.24
N ARG A 102 -14.06 -0.96 0.97
CA ARG A 102 -15.10 -0.03 0.46
C ARG A 102 -16.46 -0.71 0.30
N GLN A 103 -16.49 -2.01 0.07
CA GLN A 103 -17.71 -2.76 -0.25
C GLN A 103 -18.07 -3.72 0.88
N ILE A 104 -19.22 -3.49 1.51
CA ILE A 104 -19.91 -4.43 2.40
C ILE A 104 -21.26 -4.80 1.75
N GLU A 105 -21.36 -4.66 0.43
CA GLU A 105 -22.62 -4.90 -0.27
C GLU A 105 -22.94 -6.40 -0.25
N ARG A 106 -24.13 -6.69 0.26
CA ARG A 106 -24.66 -8.04 0.41
C ARG A 106 -24.87 -8.66 -0.96
N ILE A 107 -24.18 -9.78 -1.22
CA ILE A 107 -24.46 -10.60 -2.40
C ILE A 107 -25.75 -11.38 -2.15
N GLN A 108 -26.85 -10.90 -2.71
CA GLN A 108 -28.18 -11.45 -2.48
C GLN A 108 -28.32 -12.91 -2.97
N SER A 109 -27.51 -13.33 -3.93
CA SER A 109 -27.55 -14.67 -4.53
C SER A 109 -26.85 -15.76 -3.70
N ILE A 110 -26.12 -15.40 -2.65
CA ILE A 110 -25.42 -16.36 -1.80
C ILE A 110 -26.31 -16.75 -0.62
N GLY A 111 -26.65 -18.04 -0.53
CA GLY A 111 -27.51 -18.55 0.54
C GLY A 111 -26.84 -18.54 1.92
N ASN A 112 -25.51 -18.67 1.97
CA ASN A 112 -24.74 -18.65 3.21
C ASN A 112 -24.47 -17.22 3.69
N VAL A 113 -25.01 -16.85 4.85
CA VAL A 113 -24.89 -15.49 5.44
C VAL A 113 -23.44 -15.07 5.66
N LEU A 114 -22.54 -16.01 5.92
CA LEU A 114 -21.10 -15.72 6.12
C LEU A 114 -20.38 -15.32 4.83
N ASP A 115 -20.82 -15.84 3.68
CA ASP A 115 -20.21 -15.57 2.37
C ASP A 115 -20.93 -14.43 1.62
N GLN A 116 -22.06 -13.95 2.15
CA GLN A 116 -22.85 -12.84 1.58
C GLN A 116 -22.11 -11.50 1.63
N PHE A 117 -21.18 -11.35 2.57
CA PHE A 117 -20.35 -10.17 2.72
C PHE A 117 -18.92 -10.59 2.40
N PRO A 118 -18.52 -10.54 1.12
CA PRO A 118 -17.12 -10.68 0.78
C PRO A 118 -16.39 -9.50 1.41
N GLY A 119 -15.80 -9.76 2.57
CA GLY A 119 -15.30 -8.76 3.48
C GLY A 119 -13.89 -8.33 3.10
N PRO A 120 -13.05 -8.02 4.12
CA PRO A 120 -11.66 -7.64 3.94
C PRO A 120 -10.83 -8.64 3.13
N GLU A 121 -11.20 -9.92 3.12
CA GLU A 121 -10.48 -11.00 2.45
C GLU A 121 -10.39 -10.81 0.94
N ARG A 122 -11.42 -10.26 0.27
CA ARG A 122 -11.37 -9.97 -1.17
C ARG A 122 -10.28 -8.98 -1.56
N MET A 123 -9.84 -8.14 -0.64
CA MET A 123 -8.75 -7.20 -0.95
C MET A 123 -7.39 -7.87 -0.97
N PHE A 124 -7.25 -9.05 -0.36
CA PHE A 124 -6.00 -9.79 -0.26
C PHE A 124 -5.93 -11.00 -1.19
N VAL A 125 -7.02 -11.31 -1.89
CA VAL A 125 -7.08 -12.39 -2.87
C VAL A 125 -6.82 -11.80 -4.26
N GLU A 126 -5.72 -12.23 -4.89
CA GLU A 126 -5.43 -11.98 -6.31
C GLU A 126 -6.16 -12.97 -7.22
#